data_AF-A0A3A0D2D0-F1
#
_entry.id   AF-A0A3A0D2D0-F1
#
_cell.length_a   1.000
_cell.length_b   1.000
_cell.length_c   1.000
_cell.angle_alpha   90.00
_cell.angle_beta   90.00
_cell.angle_gamma   90.00
#
_symmetry.space_group_name_H-M   'P 1'
#
loop_
_entity.id
_entity.type
_entity.pdbx_description
1 polymer ?
#
loop_
_entity_poly.entity_id
_entity_poly.type
_entity_poly.pdbx_seq_one_letter_code
_entity_poly.pdbx_strand_id
1 'polypeptide(L)'
;MNTNTTTRFDYAAKFAGFAGKTLFEQLPSRQQEFLQRLAFEQRFTFQEFRQVVEACRDLSMWGEGDLETWWQKRSAQNGMRNGHLKKQMLTELQAELAALRQAPKTYPLIPLTRPKQREKSLITVKDSDKTIFGMCPVASEKTVCCNLHTIDAVENCVFGCSYCSIQTFYSDEIVFDEHFAQKLAALELEPGRFYHIGTGQSSDSLAWGNRHGILPVPVCC
;
A
#
# COMPACT_ATOMS: atom_id res chain seq x y z
N MET A 1 57.34 16.85 -12.04
CA MET A 1 56.13 16.68 -12.87
C MET A 1 55.00 16.28 -11.95
N ASN A 2 54.24 17.25 -11.44
CA ASN A 2 53.09 16.97 -10.57
C ASN A 2 51.88 16.71 -11.46
N THR A 3 51.49 15.44 -11.62
CA THR A 3 50.23 15.07 -12.25
C THR A 3 49.10 15.30 -11.24
N ASN A 4 48.46 16.46 -11.36
CA ASN A 4 47.16 16.73 -10.74
C ASN A 4 46.13 15.76 -11.34
N THR A 5 45.83 14.68 -10.62
CA THR A 5 44.75 13.76 -10.96
C THR A 5 43.43 14.41 -10.57
N THR A 6 42.90 15.27 -11.45
CA THR A 6 41.54 15.79 -11.32
C THR A 6 40.57 14.62 -11.53
N THR A 7 40.00 14.10 -10.44
CA THR A 7 38.96 13.07 -10.47
C THR A 7 37.73 13.62 -11.22
N ARG A 8 37.60 13.26 -12.49
CA ARG A 8 36.47 13.65 -13.34
C ARG A 8 35.23 12.90 -12.86
N PHE A 9 34.39 13.58 -12.10
CA PHE A 9 33.18 13.01 -11.48
C PHE A 9 32.19 12.53 -12.55
N ASP A 10 31.97 11.22 -12.64
CA ASP A 10 31.06 10.62 -13.61
C ASP A 10 29.61 10.64 -13.10
N TYR A 11 28.82 11.57 -13.64
CA TYR A 11 27.41 11.68 -13.30
C TYR A 11 26.57 10.54 -13.89
N ALA A 12 26.98 9.93 -15.01
CA ALA A 12 26.22 8.85 -15.64
C ALA A 12 26.23 7.60 -14.76
N ALA A 13 27.39 7.22 -14.23
CA ALA A 13 27.51 6.15 -13.25
C ALA A 13 26.67 6.43 -11.98
N LYS A 14 26.64 7.69 -11.53
CA LYS A 14 25.83 8.10 -10.37
C LYS A 14 24.34 7.98 -10.66
N PHE A 15 23.88 8.43 -11.82
CA PHE A 15 22.48 8.34 -12.25
C PHE A 15 22.00 6.89 -12.37
N ALA A 16 22.83 5.99 -12.92
CA ALA A 16 22.53 4.56 -12.97
C ALA A 16 22.24 3.98 -11.57
N GLY A 17 22.98 4.43 -10.56
CA GLY A 17 22.72 4.05 -9.16
C GLY A 17 21.45 4.65 -8.55
N PHE A 18 20.87 5.70 -9.14
CA PHE A 18 19.62 6.30 -8.69
C PHE A 18 18.40 5.53 -9.21
N ALA A 19 18.44 5.13 -10.49
CA ALA A 19 17.32 4.48 -11.17
C ALA A 19 16.80 3.25 -10.40
N GLY A 20 17.70 2.31 -10.07
CA GLY A 20 17.33 1.09 -9.33
C GLY A 20 16.99 1.29 -7.84
N LYS A 21 17.09 2.50 -7.30
CA LYS A 21 16.79 2.84 -5.89
C LYS A 21 15.59 3.77 -5.75
N THR A 22 14.93 4.11 -6.85
CA THR A 22 13.77 5.01 -6.89
C THR A 22 12.65 4.37 -7.71
N LEU A 23 11.49 5.02 -7.76
CA LEU A 23 10.36 4.56 -8.59
C LEU A 23 10.54 4.89 -10.08
N PHE A 24 11.73 5.32 -10.51
CA PHE A 24 12.00 5.81 -11.86
C PHE A 24 11.66 4.76 -12.92
N GLU A 25 12.06 3.50 -12.72
CA GLU A 25 11.80 2.40 -13.65
C GLU A 25 10.31 2.03 -13.77
N GLN A 26 9.48 2.48 -12.82
CA GLN A 26 8.02 2.25 -12.82
C GLN A 26 7.24 3.37 -13.52
N LEU A 27 7.91 4.43 -13.96
CA LEU A 27 7.29 5.51 -14.72
C LEU A 27 7.14 5.14 -16.20
N PRO A 28 6.15 5.68 -16.93
CA PRO A 28 6.05 5.54 -18.39
C PRO A 28 7.32 6.04 -19.10
N SER A 29 7.69 5.42 -20.23
CA SER A 29 8.94 5.72 -20.96
C SER A 29 9.14 7.22 -21.25
N ARG A 30 8.08 7.92 -21.64
CA ARG A 30 8.11 9.37 -21.89
C ARG A 30 8.55 10.16 -20.64
N GLN A 31 8.04 9.80 -19.47
CA GLN A 31 8.40 10.46 -18.21
C GLN A 31 9.83 10.09 -17.78
N GLN A 32 10.26 8.85 -18.05
CA GLN A 32 11.65 8.43 -17.81
C GLN A 32 12.64 9.27 -18.65
N GLU A 33 12.38 9.42 -19.95
CA GLU A 33 13.22 10.23 -20.86
C GLU A 33 13.32 11.69 -20.40
N PHE A 34 12.18 12.29 -20.03
CA PHE A 34 12.14 13.64 -19.49
C PHE A 34 12.97 13.79 -18.21
N LEU A 35 12.75 12.92 -17.23
CA LEU A 35 13.44 12.97 -15.94
C LEU A 35 14.93 12.67 -16.06
N GLN A 36 15.32 11.78 -16.97
CA GLN A 36 16.72 11.54 -17.28
C GLN A 36 17.37 12.81 -17.84
N ARG A 37 16.78 13.41 -18.87
CA ARG A 37 17.27 14.68 -19.45
C ARG A 37 17.40 15.75 -18.36
N LEU A 38 16.35 15.95 -17.57
CA LEU A 38 16.33 16.95 -16.51
C LEU A 38 17.39 16.69 -15.43
N ALA A 39 17.60 15.42 -15.04
CA ALA A 39 18.60 15.05 -14.06
C ALA A 39 20.03 15.35 -14.54
N PHE A 40 20.33 15.12 -15.83
CA PHE A 40 21.64 15.42 -16.41
C PHE A 40 21.88 16.92 -16.58
N GLU A 41 20.84 17.67 -16.96
CA GLU A 41 20.89 19.14 -17.09
C GLU A 41 21.12 19.83 -15.74
N GLN A 42 20.35 19.44 -14.70
CA GLN A 42 20.38 20.10 -13.39
C GLN A 42 21.37 19.46 -12.40
N ARG A 43 22.00 18.33 -12.77
CA ARG A 43 22.93 17.56 -11.94
C ARG A 43 22.35 17.25 -10.55
N PHE A 44 21.19 16.58 -10.52
CA PHE A 44 20.52 16.23 -9.27
C PHE A 44 21.37 15.33 -8.36
N THR A 45 21.26 15.57 -7.05
CA THR A 45 21.64 14.59 -6.04
C THR A 45 20.62 13.45 -6.00
N PHE A 46 20.94 12.35 -5.31
CA PHE A 46 20.00 11.24 -5.15
C PHE A 46 18.66 11.69 -4.54
N GLN A 47 18.71 12.52 -3.50
CA GLN A 47 17.51 13.01 -2.82
C GLN A 47 16.68 13.94 -3.71
N GLU A 48 17.33 14.84 -4.44
CA GLU A 48 16.64 15.71 -5.40
C GLU A 48 15.97 14.88 -6.51
N PHE A 49 16.68 13.91 -7.08
CA PHE A 49 16.13 13.03 -8.11
C PHE A 49 14.95 12.21 -7.60
N ARG A 50 15.09 11.61 -6.40
CA ARG A 50 14.00 10.88 -5.74
C ARG A 50 12.76 11.75 -5.55
N GLN A 51 12.93 12.98 -5.05
CA GLN A 51 11.82 13.91 -4.86
C GLN A 51 11.09 14.23 -6.18
N VAL A 52 11.84 14.43 -7.27
CA VAL A 52 11.27 14.73 -8.59
C VAL A 52 10.56 13.50 -9.19
N VAL A 53 11.10 12.29 -8.98
CA VAL A 53 10.47 11.02 -9.39
C VAL A 53 9.15 10.80 -8.63
N GLU A 54 9.16 10.95 -7.30
CA GLU A 54 7.97 10.82 -6.46
C GLU A 54 6.93 11.89 -6.83
N ALA A 55 7.34 13.14 -7.07
CA ALA A 55 6.46 14.21 -7.54
C ALA A 55 5.79 13.87 -8.88
N CYS A 56 6.55 13.32 -9.83
CA CYS A 56 6.02 12.90 -11.13
C CYS A 56 4.94 11.82 -10.97
N ARG A 57 5.19 10.85 -10.09
CA ARG A 57 4.22 9.80 -9.77
C ARG A 57 2.99 10.35 -9.07
N ASP A 58 3.15 11.22 -8.08
CA ASP A 58 2.06 11.84 -7.32
C ASP A 58 1.13 12.62 -8.24
N LEU A 59 1.66 13.48 -9.11
CA LEU A 59 0.86 14.27 -10.06
C LEU A 59 0.05 13.38 -11.00
N SER A 60 0.66 12.30 -11.52
CA SER A 60 -0.02 11.33 -12.36
C SER A 60 -1.13 10.59 -11.59
N MET A 61 -0.87 10.16 -10.35
CA MET A 61 -1.83 9.46 -9.51
C MET A 61 -2.99 10.34 -9.08
N TRP A 62 -2.76 11.65 -8.90
CA TRP A 62 -3.81 12.62 -8.56
C TRP A 62 -4.57 13.14 -9.78
N GLY A 63 -4.10 12.86 -11.00
CA GLY A 63 -4.71 13.38 -12.22
C GLY A 63 -4.47 14.88 -12.45
N GLU A 64 -3.43 15.45 -11.82
CA GLU A 64 -3.09 16.89 -11.87
C GLU A 64 -2.18 17.25 -13.07
N GLY A 65 -1.96 16.28 -13.97
CA GLY A 65 -1.19 16.45 -15.20
C GLY A 65 0.27 15.98 -15.10
N ASP A 66 1.07 16.38 -16.08
CA ASP A 66 2.46 15.94 -16.23
C ASP A 66 3.45 16.93 -15.63
N LEU A 67 4.44 16.39 -14.92
CA LEU A 67 5.55 17.17 -14.35
C LEU A 67 6.33 17.94 -15.44
N GLU A 68 6.47 17.38 -16.63
CA GLU A 68 7.16 18.03 -17.76
C GLU A 68 6.51 19.38 -18.11
N THR A 69 5.19 19.42 -18.21
CA THR A 69 4.43 20.64 -18.53
C THR A 69 4.56 21.67 -17.42
N TRP A 70 4.45 21.23 -16.15
CA TRP A 70 4.65 22.13 -15.00
C TRP A 70 6.06 22.73 -15.01
N TRP A 71 7.07 21.89 -15.24
CA TRP A 71 8.48 22.31 -15.22
C TRP A 71 8.81 23.29 -16.34
N GLN A 72 8.34 23.03 -17.56
CA GLN A 72 8.52 23.93 -18.71
C GLN A 72 7.84 25.29 -18.47
N LYS A 73 6.58 25.28 -17.98
CA LYS A 73 5.83 26.51 -17.68
C LYS A 73 6.55 27.37 -16.66
N ARG A 74 7.04 26.78 -15.57
CA ARG A 74 7.78 27.50 -14.52
C ARG A 74 9.15 27.97 -14.98
N SER A 75 9.86 27.16 -15.77
CA SER A 75 11.17 27.53 -16.34
C SER A 75 11.07 28.74 -17.27
N ALA A 76 10.01 28.84 -18.08
CA ALA A 76 9.76 29.99 -18.96
C ALA A 76 9.46 31.28 -18.19
N GLN A 77 8.84 31.19 -17.01
CA GLN A 77 8.49 32.34 -16.17
C GLN A 77 9.69 32.88 -15.38
N ASN A 78 10.67 32.03 -15.05
CA ASN A 78 11.75 32.34 -14.09
C ASN A 78 13.04 32.94 -14.69
N GLY A 79 13.03 33.40 -15.95
CA GLY A 79 14.07 34.21 -16.62
C GLY A 79 15.52 34.13 -16.07
N MET A 80 16.39 33.33 -16.72
CA MET A 80 17.85 33.22 -16.57
C MET A 80 18.52 33.94 -15.38
N ARG A 81 18.52 33.33 -14.18
CA ARG A 81 19.50 33.62 -13.11
C ARG A 81 20.24 32.35 -12.70
N ASN A 82 21.41 32.17 -13.34
CA ASN A 82 22.22 30.96 -13.47
C ASN A 82 22.96 30.48 -12.20
N GLY A 83 22.27 30.32 -11.07
CA GLY A 83 22.87 29.65 -9.91
C GLY A 83 21.89 29.08 -8.89
N HIS A 84 20.74 29.74 -8.70
CA HIS A 84 19.74 29.33 -7.71
C HIS A 84 18.47 28.70 -8.30
N LEU A 85 18.38 28.63 -9.64
CA LEU A 85 17.20 28.15 -10.34
C LEU A 85 16.76 26.75 -9.91
N LYS A 86 17.71 25.79 -9.81
CA LYS A 86 17.40 24.42 -9.37
C LYS A 86 16.72 24.38 -8.00
N LYS A 87 17.31 25.07 -7.02
CA LYS A 87 16.80 25.10 -5.64
C LYS A 87 15.42 25.74 -5.60
N GLN A 88 15.26 26.85 -6.31
CA GLN A 88 13.98 27.54 -6.44
C GLN A 88 12.91 26.63 -7.05
N MET A 89 13.20 26.01 -8.20
CA MET A 89 12.30 25.08 -8.88
C MET A 89 11.87 23.91 -7.99
N LEU A 90 12.79 23.30 -7.25
CA LEU A 90 12.46 22.22 -6.30
C LEU A 90 11.60 22.72 -5.13
N THR A 91 11.85 23.94 -4.66
CA THR A 91 11.07 24.56 -3.58
C THR A 91 9.64 24.88 -4.05
N GLU A 92 9.50 25.44 -5.25
CA GLU A 92 8.21 25.69 -5.89
C GLU A 92 7.43 24.40 -6.14
N LEU A 93 8.11 23.33 -6.58
CA LEU A 93 7.49 22.02 -6.78
C LEU A 93 6.95 21.45 -5.47
N GLN A 94 7.73 21.53 -4.40
CA GLN A 94 7.29 21.08 -3.07
C GLN A 94 6.10 21.90 -2.56
N ALA A 95 6.10 23.21 -2.78
CA ALA A 95 5.00 24.09 -2.40
C ALA A 95 3.71 23.77 -3.19
N GLU A 96 3.81 23.52 -4.50
CA GLU A 96 2.69 23.10 -5.34
C GLU A 96 2.09 21.77 -4.86
N LEU A 97 2.94 20.75 -4.62
CA LEU A 97 2.48 19.46 -4.11
C LEU A 97 1.83 19.58 -2.73
N ALA A 98 2.36 20.44 -1.85
CA ALA A 98 1.77 20.69 -0.55
C ALA A 98 0.37 21.34 -0.67
N ALA A 99 0.21 22.31 -1.58
CA ALA A 99 -1.08 22.94 -1.85
C ALA A 99 -2.10 21.91 -2.38
N LEU A 100 -1.71 21.06 -3.33
CA LEU A 100 -2.57 19.98 -3.86
C LEU A 100 -2.98 18.97 -2.80
N ARG A 101 -2.09 18.64 -1.86
CA ARG A 101 -2.40 17.74 -0.73
C ARG A 101 -3.44 18.35 0.22
N GLN A 102 -3.37 19.66 0.45
CA GLN A 102 -4.28 20.38 1.36
C GLN A 102 -5.59 20.80 0.69
N ALA A 103 -5.64 20.84 -0.63
CA ALA A 103 -6.84 21.20 -1.37
C ALA A 103 -8.02 20.26 -1.00
N PRO A 104 -9.23 20.80 -0.79
CA PRO A 104 -10.42 20.00 -0.56
C PRO A 104 -10.62 18.95 -1.66
N LYS A 105 -10.95 17.72 -1.27
CA LYS A 105 -11.20 16.64 -2.24
C LYS A 105 -12.55 16.87 -2.92
N THR A 106 -12.51 17.00 -4.25
CA THR A 106 -13.71 17.11 -5.08
C THR A 106 -14.08 15.72 -5.57
N TYR A 107 -15.23 15.22 -5.12
CA TYR A 107 -15.77 13.95 -5.61
C TYR A 107 -16.75 14.22 -6.76
N PRO A 108 -16.80 13.36 -7.80
CA PRO A 108 -17.76 13.52 -8.87
C PRO A 108 -19.20 13.54 -8.32
N LEU A 109 -20.04 14.44 -8.84
CA LEU A 109 -21.47 14.49 -8.50
C LEU A 109 -22.22 13.22 -8.95
N ILE A 110 -21.72 12.58 -10.01
CA ILE A 110 -22.22 11.29 -10.47
C ILE A 110 -21.49 10.21 -9.67
N PRO A 111 -22.19 9.44 -8.82
CA PRO A 111 -21.56 8.39 -8.05
C PRO A 111 -20.98 7.33 -8.98
N LEU A 112 -19.82 6.78 -8.58
CA LEU A 112 -19.25 5.62 -9.26
C LEU A 112 -20.27 4.48 -9.30
N THR A 113 -20.28 3.72 -10.39
CA THR A 113 -21.14 2.55 -10.54
C THR A 113 -20.93 1.63 -9.35
N ARG A 114 -22.00 1.35 -8.61
CA ARG A 114 -21.91 0.41 -7.50
C ARG A 114 -21.52 -0.95 -8.06
N PRO A 115 -20.42 -1.54 -7.59
CA PRO A 115 -20.08 -2.90 -7.99
C PRO A 115 -21.23 -3.85 -7.59
N LYS A 116 -21.41 -4.91 -8.39
CA LYS A 116 -22.47 -5.88 -8.13
C LYS A 116 -22.26 -6.49 -6.75
N GLN A 117 -23.28 -6.38 -5.91
CA GLN A 117 -23.31 -7.09 -4.63
C GLN A 117 -23.53 -8.58 -4.92
N ARG A 118 -22.76 -9.44 -4.26
CA ARG A 118 -22.91 -10.88 -4.39
C ARG A 118 -24.21 -11.32 -3.71
N GLU A 119 -24.89 -12.32 -4.30
CA GLU A 119 -26.10 -12.91 -3.70
C GLU A 119 -25.78 -13.60 -2.37
N LYS A 120 -26.80 -13.76 -1.53
CA LYS A 120 -26.65 -14.27 -0.16
C LYS A 120 -26.03 -15.68 -0.19
N SER A 121 -24.86 -15.81 0.41
CA SER A 121 -24.19 -17.09 0.64
C SER A 121 -25.03 -18.00 1.55
N LEU A 122 -25.10 -19.29 1.22
CA LEU A 122 -25.68 -20.30 2.11
C LEU A 122 -24.85 -20.41 3.39
N ILE A 123 -25.52 -20.53 4.52
CA ILE A 123 -24.87 -20.76 5.81
C ILE A 123 -24.87 -22.27 6.07
N THR A 124 -23.69 -22.84 6.25
CA THR A 124 -23.48 -24.27 6.41
C THR A 124 -22.66 -24.55 7.66
N VAL A 125 -22.96 -25.64 8.34
CA VAL A 125 -22.08 -26.21 9.38
C VAL A 125 -21.43 -27.43 8.76
N LYS A 126 -20.09 -27.53 8.85
CA LYS A 126 -19.33 -28.63 8.27
C LYS A 126 -18.33 -29.16 9.28
N ASP A 127 -18.18 -30.48 9.31
CA ASP A 127 -17.00 -31.11 9.87
C ASP A 127 -15.80 -30.85 8.94
N SER A 128 -14.66 -30.54 9.52
CA SER A 128 -13.46 -30.10 8.82
C SER A 128 -12.23 -30.49 9.63
N ASP A 129 -11.19 -30.97 8.97
CA ASP A 129 -9.89 -31.24 9.62
C ASP A 129 -9.01 -29.98 9.70
N LYS A 130 -9.50 -28.81 9.27
CA LYS A 130 -8.73 -27.57 9.24
C LYS A 130 -8.30 -27.14 10.64
N THR A 131 -7.05 -26.70 10.75
CA THR A 131 -6.53 -26.00 11.93
C THR A 131 -7.15 -24.60 12.04
N ILE A 132 -7.84 -24.32 13.14
CA ILE A 132 -8.50 -23.03 13.35
C ILE A 132 -7.56 -21.95 13.86
N PHE A 133 -6.41 -22.29 14.45
CA PHE A 133 -5.44 -21.33 15.00
C PHE A 133 -4.16 -21.31 14.15
N GLY A 134 -3.69 -20.12 13.78
CA GLY A 134 -2.48 -19.98 12.99
C GLY A 134 -1.95 -18.55 12.91
N MET A 135 -0.97 -18.34 12.04
CA MET A 135 -0.50 -17.00 11.69
C MET A 135 -1.41 -16.39 10.61
N CYS A 136 -1.52 -15.06 10.61
CA CYS A 136 -2.13 -14.31 9.51
C CYS A 136 -1.55 -14.77 8.15
N PRO A 137 -2.36 -15.12 7.14
CA PRO A 137 -1.90 -15.57 5.82
C PRO A 137 -1.20 -14.45 5.05
N VAL A 138 -1.33 -13.19 5.50
CA VAL A 138 -0.61 -12.04 4.94
C VAL A 138 0.80 -11.91 5.53
N ALA A 139 1.11 -12.62 6.62
CA ALA A 139 2.43 -12.62 7.22
C ALA A 139 3.42 -13.33 6.29
N SER A 140 4.39 -12.56 5.77
CA SER A 140 5.46 -13.08 4.92
C SER A 140 6.72 -12.23 5.08
N GLU A 141 7.89 -12.78 4.73
CA GLU A 141 9.15 -12.02 4.72
C GLU A 141 9.14 -10.81 3.77
N LYS A 142 8.23 -10.82 2.80
CA LYS A 142 8.10 -9.76 1.78
C LYS A 142 7.11 -8.67 2.19
N THR A 143 6.39 -8.83 3.30
CA THR A 143 5.35 -7.91 3.75
C THR A 143 5.66 -7.35 5.13
N VAL A 144 5.44 -6.05 5.33
CA VAL A 144 5.42 -5.49 6.69
C VAL A 144 4.11 -5.94 7.33
N CYS A 145 4.18 -6.96 8.18
CA CYS A 145 3.03 -7.57 8.84
C CYS A 145 3.08 -7.33 10.35
N CYS A 146 1.91 -7.24 10.98
CA CYS A 146 1.78 -7.21 12.44
C CYS A 146 2.09 -8.55 13.12
N ASN A 147 2.31 -9.63 12.33
CA ASN A 147 2.55 -11.00 12.82
C ASN A 147 1.48 -11.45 13.82
N LEU A 148 0.23 -11.10 13.53
CA LEU A 148 -0.91 -11.44 14.35
C LEU A 148 -1.25 -12.93 14.22
N HIS A 149 -1.52 -13.57 15.36
CA HIS A 149 -2.14 -14.89 15.38
C HIS A 149 -3.64 -14.76 15.12
N THR A 150 -4.22 -15.72 14.42
CA THR A 150 -5.65 -15.69 14.09
C THR A 150 -6.35 -16.97 14.46
N ILE A 151 -7.60 -16.83 14.89
CA ILE A 151 -8.55 -17.93 15.03
C ILE A 151 -9.62 -17.77 13.95
N ASP A 152 -9.71 -18.77 13.08
CA ASP A 152 -10.72 -18.83 12.03
C ASP A 152 -12.05 -19.33 12.61
N ALA A 153 -12.82 -18.40 13.18
CA ALA A 153 -14.10 -18.70 13.81
C ALA A 153 -15.20 -19.06 12.81
N VAL A 154 -15.22 -18.38 11.67
CA VAL A 154 -16.17 -18.58 10.57
C VAL A 154 -15.42 -18.33 9.27
N GLU A 155 -15.75 -19.07 8.22
CA GLU A 155 -15.24 -18.81 6.88
C GLU A 155 -16.27 -18.04 6.05
N ASN A 156 -15.81 -17.03 5.34
CA ASN A 156 -16.63 -16.12 4.52
C ASN A 156 -17.55 -15.22 5.36
N CYS A 157 -18.10 -14.16 4.75
CA CYS A 157 -18.84 -13.11 5.47
C CYS A 157 -20.21 -12.81 4.84
N VAL A 158 -21.19 -12.50 5.70
CA VAL A 158 -22.59 -12.23 5.32
C VAL A 158 -22.78 -10.95 4.52
N PHE A 159 -21.88 -9.97 4.65
CA PHE A 159 -22.09 -8.64 4.06
C PHE A 159 -21.90 -8.59 2.54
N GLY A 160 -21.16 -9.53 1.95
CA GLY A 160 -20.98 -9.58 0.50
C GLY A 160 -20.37 -8.31 -0.10
N CYS A 161 -19.51 -7.60 0.64
CA CYS A 161 -18.90 -6.34 0.20
C CYS A 161 -18.09 -6.57 -1.08
N SER A 162 -18.35 -5.79 -2.12
CA SER A 162 -17.70 -5.92 -3.43
C SER A 162 -16.17 -5.83 -3.44
N TYR A 163 -15.58 -5.22 -2.42
CA TYR A 163 -14.14 -5.03 -2.25
C TYR A 163 -13.52 -6.05 -1.29
N CYS A 164 -14.31 -6.98 -0.76
CA CYS A 164 -13.87 -7.90 0.27
C CYS A 164 -12.91 -8.96 -0.30
N SER A 165 -11.67 -8.95 0.16
CA SER A 165 -10.67 -9.95 -0.24
C SER A 165 -11.01 -11.36 0.26
N ILE A 166 -11.77 -11.51 1.34
CA ILE A 166 -12.20 -12.83 1.85
C ILE A 166 -12.93 -13.62 0.76
N GLN A 167 -13.68 -12.94 -0.11
CA GLN A 167 -14.42 -13.57 -1.20
C GLN A 167 -13.53 -14.21 -2.27
N THR A 168 -12.25 -13.85 -2.35
CA THR A 168 -11.32 -14.50 -3.29
C THR A 168 -10.68 -15.76 -2.71
N PHE A 169 -10.72 -15.94 -1.39
CA PHE A 169 -10.06 -17.06 -0.70
C PHE A 169 -11.02 -18.21 -0.38
N TYR A 170 -12.29 -17.91 -0.12
CA TYR A 170 -13.28 -18.89 0.30
C TYR A 170 -14.34 -19.13 -0.76
N SER A 171 -15.01 -20.28 -0.64
CA SER A 171 -16.11 -20.67 -1.50
C SER A 171 -17.32 -19.75 -1.36
N ASP A 172 -18.37 -20.04 -2.13
CA ASP A 172 -19.57 -19.23 -2.12
C ASP A 172 -20.40 -19.34 -0.84
N GLU A 173 -20.10 -20.30 0.02
CA GLU A 173 -20.79 -20.57 1.29
C GLU A 173 -20.13 -19.86 2.48
N ILE A 174 -20.91 -19.68 3.54
CA ILE A 174 -20.44 -19.28 4.86
C ILE A 174 -20.38 -20.54 5.71
N VAL A 175 -19.18 -20.89 6.18
CA VAL A 175 -18.95 -22.18 6.84
C VAL A 175 -18.62 -21.97 8.32
N PHE A 176 -19.40 -22.63 9.16
CA PHE A 176 -19.10 -22.83 10.57
C PHE A 176 -18.47 -24.21 10.76
N ASP A 177 -17.40 -24.27 11.54
CA ASP A 177 -16.76 -25.51 11.91
C ASP A 177 -17.58 -26.21 13.02
N GLU A 178 -18.04 -27.43 12.76
CA GLU A 178 -18.86 -28.20 13.71
C GLU A 178 -18.15 -28.44 15.04
N HIS A 179 -16.83 -28.54 15.00
CA HIS A 179 -15.98 -28.86 16.14
C HIS A 179 -15.16 -27.67 16.64
N PHE A 180 -15.60 -26.44 16.31
CA PHE A 180 -14.88 -25.21 16.67
C PHE A 180 -14.56 -25.12 18.16
N ALA A 181 -15.56 -25.36 19.02
CA ALA A 181 -15.39 -25.25 20.47
C ALA A 181 -14.41 -26.29 21.03
N GLN A 182 -14.46 -27.52 20.52
CA GLN A 182 -13.53 -28.59 20.89
C GLN A 182 -12.10 -28.24 20.47
N LYS A 183 -11.91 -27.75 19.23
CA LYS A 183 -10.61 -27.32 18.71
C LYS A 183 -10.05 -26.13 19.48
N LEU A 184 -10.91 -25.19 19.88
CA LEU A 184 -10.51 -24.04 20.69
C LEU A 184 -10.08 -24.46 22.10
N ALA A 185 -10.80 -25.40 22.72
CA ALA A 185 -10.46 -25.95 24.04
C ALA A 185 -9.18 -26.80 24.01
N ALA A 186 -8.88 -27.44 22.89
CA ALA A 186 -7.66 -28.21 22.67
C ALA A 186 -6.44 -27.34 22.30
N LEU A 187 -6.59 -26.02 22.22
CA LEU A 187 -5.50 -25.14 21.82
C LEU A 187 -4.45 -25.03 22.93
N GLU A 188 -3.22 -25.47 22.63
CA GLU A 188 -2.08 -25.32 23.53
C GLU A 188 -1.37 -23.98 23.30
N LEU A 189 -1.45 -23.09 24.29
CA LEU A 189 -0.76 -21.81 24.30
C LEU A 189 0.35 -21.82 25.35
N GLU A 190 1.48 -21.17 25.06
CA GLU A 190 2.61 -21.10 25.99
C GLU A 190 2.22 -20.31 27.25
N PRO A 191 2.32 -20.93 28.45
CA PRO A 191 2.03 -20.22 29.69
C PRO A 191 2.97 -19.03 29.89
N GLY A 192 2.45 -17.90 30.36
CA GLY A 192 3.23 -16.70 30.65
C GLY A 192 3.55 -15.83 29.42
N ARG A 193 3.06 -16.18 28.23
CA ARG A 193 3.16 -15.35 27.03
C ARG A 193 1.87 -14.58 26.79
N PHE A 194 2.00 -13.31 26.43
CA PHE A 194 0.88 -12.51 25.96
C PHE A 194 0.63 -12.79 24.48
N TYR A 195 -0.56 -13.27 24.16
CA TYR A 195 -1.01 -13.49 22.79
C TYR A 195 -1.97 -12.38 22.38
N HIS A 196 -1.74 -11.80 21.20
CA HIS A 196 -2.72 -10.99 20.49
C HIS A 196 -3.30 -11.87 19.38
N ILE A 197 -4.59 -12.19 19.48
CA ILE A 197 -5.27 -13.11 18.56
C ILE A 197 -6.48 -12.40 17.95
N GLY A 198 -6.54 -12.36 16.61
CA GLY A 198 -7.68 -11.83 15.87
C GLY A 198 -8.64 -12.92 15.41
N THR A 199 -9.94 -12.62 15.37
CA THR A 199 -10.99 -13.53 14.85
C THR A 199 -11.63 -13.02 13.55
N GLY A 200 -11.22 -11.84 13.08
CA GLY A 200 -11.86 -11.11 11.97
C GLY A 200 -11.24 -11.29 10.59
N GLN A 201 -10.36 -12.28 10.42
CA GLN A 201 -9.55 -12.41 9.19
C GLN A 201 -10.20 -13.28 8.13
N SER A 202 -10.88 -14.35 8.55
CA SER A 202 -11.61 -15.30 7.70
C SER A 202 -13.10 -14.96 7.58
N SER A 203 -13.63 -14.13 8.49
CA SER A 203 -14.99 -13.59 8.49
C SER A 203 -15.08 -12.34 9.37
N ASP A 204 -16.26 -11.75 9.47
CA ASP A 204 -16.60 -10.80 10.53
C ASP A 204 -17.22 -11.58 11.70
N SER A 205 -16.42 -11.94 12.70
CA SER A 205 -16.86 -12.75 13.84
C SER A 205 -17.96 -12.07 14.67
N LEU A 206 -17.97 -10.72 14.74
CA LEU A 206 -18.97 -9.97 15.50
C LEU A 206 -20.35 -10.01 14.83
N ALA A 207 -20.40 -10.02 13.49
CA ALA A 207 -21.65 -10.12 12.74
C ALA A 207 -22.48 -11.37 13.08
N TRP A 208 -21.82 -12.42 13.59
CA TRP A 208 -22.44 -13.70 13.93
C TRP A 208 -22.84 -13.83 15.40
N GLY A 209 -22.37 -12.94 16.28
CA GLY A 209 -22.56 -13.08 17.73
C GLY A 209 -22.05 -14.43 18.25
N ASN A 210 -22.69 -14.99 19.28
CA ASN A 210 -22.31 -16.31 19.81
C ASN A 210 -23.00 -17.49 19.09
N ARG A 211 -23.28 -17.36 17.80
CA ARG A 211 -23.87 -18.47 17.03
C ARG A 211 -22.85 -19.60 16.90
N HIS A 212 -23.27 -20.86 17.08
CA HIS A 212 -22.38 -22.02 17.04
C HIS A 212 -21.18 -21.95 18.02
N GLY A 213 -21.29 -21.16 19.09
CA GLY A 213 -20.27 -21.11 20.14
C GLY A 213 -18.99 -20.36 19.75
N ILE A 214 -19.03 -19.50 18.73
CA ILE A 214 -17.82 -18.81 18.22
C ILE A 214 -17.35 -17.63 19.07
N LEU A 215 -18.24 -17.05 19.88
CA LEU A 215 -17.96 -15.91 20.77
C LEU A 215 -18.52 -16.24 22.16
N PRO A 216 -17.99 -17.29 22.83
CA PRO A 216 -18.44 -17.64 24.16
C PRO A 216 -18.10 -16.47 25.09
N VAL A 217 -19.07 -16.04 25.90
CA VAL A 217 -18.80 -15.06 26.97
C VAL A 217 -17.90 -15.75 27.97
N PRO A 218 -16.64 -15.35 28.16
CA PRO A 218 -15.82 -15.93 29.20
C PRO A 218 -16.32 -15.37 30.53
N VAL A 219 -16.81 -16.24 31.40
CA VAL A 219 -16.61 -16.01 32.83
C VAL A 219 -15.12 -16.21 33.03
N CYS A 220 -14.35 -15.11 32.99
CA CYS A 220 -12.94 -15.16 33.36
C CYS A 220 -12.86 -15.63 34.83
N CYS A 221 -12.31 -16.82 35.05
CA CYS A 221 -11.81 -17.27 36.35
C CYS A 221 -10.29 -17.17 36.34
#